data_AF-A0A9E7FSX5-F1
#
_entry.id   AF-A0A9E7FSX5-F1
#
_cell.length_a   1.000
_cell.length_b   1.000
_cell.length_c   1.000
_cell.angle_alpha   90.00
_cell.angle_beta   90.00
_cell.angle_gamma   90.00
#
_symmetry.space_group_name_H-M   'P 1'
#
loop_
_entity.id
_entity.type
_entity.pdbx_description
1 polymer ?
#
loop_
_entity_poly.entity_id
_entity_poly.type
_entity_poly.pdbx_seq_one_letter_code
_entity_poly.pdbx_strand_id
1 'polypeptide(L)'
;MVIVNSILERDIRHGETIWNTAVVIGNHGNIIGIHRKNHIPRVGDFNESTYYMEGNTGHPVFETANGKIAVNICYGRHHPLNWLAFGLNGAEIVFNPSATVGELSEPMWPIEARNAAIANSYFVGSINRVGTELLWVYSIVPDVSLIWEAATVHPFGR
;
A
#
# COMPACT_ATOMS: atom_id res chain seq x y z
N MET A 1 -0.97 -6.77 -19.33
CA MET A 1 -0.96 -6.97 -17.86
C MET A 1 -1.02 -5.60 -17.20
N VAL A 2 -1.79 -5.44 -16.13
CA VAL A 2 -1.77 -4.23 -15.29
C VAL A 2 -0.56 -4.29 -14.36
N ILE A 3 0.15 -3.18 -14.18
CA ILE A 3 1.33 -3.10 -13.30
C ILE A 3 1.07 -2.02 -12.23
N VAL A 4 1.30 -2.39 -10.97
CA VAL A 4 1.31 -1.46 -9.83
C VAL A 4 2.74 -1.36 -9.33
N ASN A 5 3.31 -0.16 -9.30
CA ASN A 5 4.69 0.06 -8.88
C ASN A 5 4.79 1.21 -7.88
N SER A 6 5.48 0.99 -6.76
CA SER A 6 5.72 2.01 -5.73
C SER A 6 7.11 2.62 -5.93
N ILE A 7 7.17 3.94 -6.09
CA ILE A 7 8.38 4.69 -6.38
C ILE A 7 8.50 5.96 -5.53
N LEU A 8 9.71 6.50 -5.45
CA LEU A 8 9.96 7.86 -4.96
C LEU A 8 9.73 8.85 -6.12
N GLU A 9 8.66 9.61 -6.05
CA GLU A 9 8.27 10.60 -7.07
C GLU A 9 8.96 11.94 -6.80
N ARG A 10 9.45 12.61 -7.85
CA ARG A 10 9.83 14.02 -7.82
C ARG A 10 8.83 14.84 -8.63
N ASP A 11 8.08 15.71 -7.97
CA ASP A 11 7.07 16.55 -8.59
C ASP A 11 7.66 17.87 -9.11
N ILE A 12 8.11 17.86 -10.36
CA ILE A 12 8.72 19.04 -11.01
C ILE A 12 7.76 20.23 -11.14
N ARG A 13 6.44 20.01 -11.04
CA ARG A 13 5.44 21.08 -11.16
C ARG A 13 5.19 21.78 -9.83
N HIS A 14 5.49 21.12 -8.72
CA HIS A 14 5.30 21.63 -7.37
C HIS A 14 6.63 21.72 -6.62
N GLY A 15 7.57 22.49 -7.17
CA GLY A 15 8.83 22.83 -6.50
C GLY A 15 9.77 21.64 -6.28
N GLU A 16 9.72 20.63 -7.15
CA GLU A 16 10.49 19.38 -7.02
C GLU A 16 10.23 18.60 -5.71
N THR A 17 9.05 18.79 -5.12
CA THR A 17 8.65 18.09 -3.91
C THR A 17 8.72 16.58 -4.11
N ILE A 18 9.27 15.87 -3.12
CA ILE A 18 9.39 14.42 -3.13
C ILE A 18 8.15 13.78 -2.50
N TRP A 19 7.69 12.67 -3.08
CA TRP A 19 6.55 11.89 -2.60
C TRP A 19 6.83 10.39 -2.63
N ASN A 20 6.16 9.62 -1.77
CA ASN A 20 6.06 8.17 -1.91
C ASN A 20 4.79 7.83 -2.67
N THR A 21 4.93 7.25 -3.86
CA THR A 21 3.85 7.21 -4.85
C THR A 21 3.73 5.83 -5.48
N ALA A 22 2.50 5.29 -5.48
CA ALA A 22 2.12 4.18 -6.32
C ALA A 22 1.68 4.69 -7.69
N VAL A 23 2.24 4.10 -8.75
CA VAL A 23 1.87 4.34 -10.15
C VAL A 23 1.14 3.11 -10.66
N VAL A 24 -0.04 3.32 -11.26
CA VAL A 24 -0.82 2.26 -11.89
C VAL A 24 -0.71 2.38 -13.41
N ILE A 25 -0.18 1.33 -14.03
CA ILE A 25 0.04 1.24 -15.47
C ILE A 25 -0.93 0.21 -16.05
N GLY A 26 -1.70 0.62 -17.05
CA GLY A 26 -2.70 -0.19 -17.71
C GLY A 26 -2.10 -1.27 -18.60
N ASN A 27 -2.96 -2.19 -19.05
CA ASN A 27 -2.59 -3.31 -19.93
C ASN A 27 -2.07 -2.88 -21.31
N HIS A 28 -2.26 -1.63 -21.71
CA HIS A 28 -1.73 -1.03 -22.95
C HIS A 28 -0.48 -0.17 -22.72
N GLY A 29 0.08 -0.16 -21.51
CA GLY A 29 1.28 0.62 -21.16
C GLY A 29 1.02 2.09 -20.82
N ASN A 30 -0.23 2.56 -20.89
CA ASN A 30 -0.61 3.90 -20.46
C ASN A 30 -0.63 3.99 -18.92
N ILE A 31 -0.25 5.14 -18.36
CA ILE A 31 -0.45 5.43 -16.95
C ILE A 31 -1.94 5.69 -16.73
N ILE A 32 -2.58 4.90 -15.87
CA ILE A 32 -3.99 5.09 -15.46
C ILE A 32 -4.07 6.22 -14.43
N GLY A 33 -3.12 6.25 -13.49
CA GLY A 33 -3.02 7.30 -12.49
C GLY A 33 -1.98 7.01 -11.43
N ILE A 34 -1.97 7.86 -10.39
CA ILE A 34 -1.05 7.77 -9.26
C ILE A 34 -1.80 7.89 -7.94
N HIS A 35 -1.22 7.34 -6.88
CA HIS A 35 -1.65 7.52 -5.50
C HIS A 35 -0.44 7.81 -4.62
N ARG A 36 -0.46 8.92 -3.89
CA ARG A 36 0.58 9.32 -2.92
C ARG A 36 0.21 8.83 -1.52
N LYS A 37 1.20 8.31 -0.80
CA LYS A 37 1.05 7.67 0.51
C LYS A 37 0.36 8.60 1.52
N ASN A 38 -0.82 8.22 2.00
CA ASN A 38 -1.63 9.04 2.94
C ASN A 38 -1.01 9.14 4.33
N HIS A 39 -0.41 8.06 4.85
CA HIS A 39 0.09 7.99 6.22
C HIS A 39 1.60 7.80 6.24
N ILE A 40 2.33 8.78 6.75
CA ILE A 40 3.80 8.79 6.81
C ILE A 40 4.28 8.36 8.21
N PRO A 41 5.04 7.26 8.33
CA PRO A 41 5.61 6.84 9.61
C PRO A 41 6.67 7.81 10.12
N ARG A 42 6.76 7.88 11.44
CA ARG A 42 7.72 8.67 12.21
C ARG A 42 8.26 7.86 13.39
N VAL A 43 8.55 6.57 13.14
CA VAL A 43 8.79 5.57 14.19
C VAL A 43 10.08 4.81 13.92
N GLY A 44 11.00 4.82 14.89
CA GLY A 44 12.27 4.08 14.81
C GLY A 44 13.11 4.46 13.60
N ASP A 45 13.56 3.45 12.85
CA ASP A 45 14.34 3.65 11.62
C ASP A 45 13.47 4.14 10.43
N PHE A 46 12.14 4.08 10.54
CA PHE A 46 11.20 4.56 9.53
C PHE A 46 10.96 6.07 9.66
N ASN A 47 12.04 6.85 9.48
CA ASN A 47 12.05 8.31 9.50
C ASN A 47 11.59 8.91 8.16
N GLU A 48 10.51 8.38 7.59
CA GLU A 48 10.05 8.70 6.24
C GLU A 48 9.64 10.18 6.09
N SER A 49 9.15 10.82 7.17
CA SER A 49 8.76 12.23 7.15
C SER A 49 9.91 13.21 6.88
N THR A 50 11.16 12.74 6.93
CA THR A 50 12.33 13.54 6.52
C THR A 50 12.39 13.70 5.00
N TYR A 51 11.78 12.78 4.25
CA TYR A 51 11.89 12.70 2.79
C TYR A 51 10.65 13.23 2.08
N TYR A 52 9.46 12.99 2.62
CA TYR A 52 8.19 13.35 1.98
C TYR A 52 7.06 13.55 3.00
N MET A 53 6.03 14.29 2.57
CA MET A 53 4.86 14.63 3.37
C MET A 53 3.66 13.71 3.04
N GLU A 54 2.61 13.80 3.86
CA GLU A 54 1.33 13.12 3.65
C GLU A 54 0.75 13.43 2.27
N GLY A 55 0.33 12.38 1.56
CA GLY A 55 -0.17 12.47 0.20
C GLY A 55 -1.42 13.34 0.05
N ASN A 56 -1.53 13.98 -1.11
CA ASN A 56 -2.65 14.87 -1.46
C ASN A 56 -3.58 14.29 -2.54
N THR A 57 -3.47 12.99 -2.84
CA THR A 57 -4.29 12.32 -3.87
C THR A 57 -5.57 11.68 -3.33
N GLY A 58 -5.79 11.70 -2.01
CA GLY A 58 -6.94 11.05 -1.38
C GLY A 58 -6.88 9.53 -1.46
N HIS A 59 -8.01 8.89 -1.75
CA HIS A 59 -8.16 7.43 -1.79
C HIS A 59 -8.64 6.95 -3.17
N PRO A 60 -7.87 7.16 -4.24
CA PRO A 60 -8.30 6.86 -5.60
C PRO A 60 -8.49 5.36 -5.80
N VAL A 61 -9.50 5.02 -6.59
CA VAL A 61 -9.74 3.67 -7.11
C VAL A 61 -9.59 3.73 -8.62
N PHE A 62 -8.77 2.83 -9.16
CA PHE A 62 -8.40 2.79 -10.57
C PHE A 62 -9.19 1.68 -11.25
N GLU A 63 -10.00 2.04 -12.24
CA GLU A 63 -10.70 1.06 -13.07
C GLU A 63 -9.71 0.45 -14.07
N THR A 64 -9.61 -0.88 -14.07
CA THR A 64 -8.69 -1.62 -14.92
C THR A 64 -9.40 -2.78 -15.61
N ALA A 65 -8.75 -3.39 -16.60
CA ALA A 65 -9.25 -4.60 -17.26
C ALA A 65 -9.43 -5.80 -16.29
N ASN A 66 -8.89 -5.73 -15.08
CA ASN A 66 -8.92 -6.79 -14.07
C ASN A 66 -9.79 -6.42 -12.84
N GLY A 67 -10.59 -5.35 -12.92
CA GLY A 67 -11.41 -4.84 -11.83
C GLY A 67 -10.91 -3.49 -11.29
N LYS A 68 -11.61 -2.99 -10.27
CA LYS A 68 -11.35 -1.75 -9.57
C LYS A 68 -10.28 -1.95 -8.50
N ILE A 69 -9.09 -1.43 -8.74
CA ILE A 69 -7.95 -1.61 -7.84
C ILE A 69 -7.65 -0.33 -7.06
N ALA A 70 -7.18 -0.48 -5.83
CA ALA A 70 -6.61 0.60 -5.04
C ALA A 70 -5.25 0.19 -4.47
N VAL A 71 -4.50 1.16 -3.94
CA VAL A 71 -3.18 0.92 -3.35
C VAL A 71 -3.10 1.58 -1.99
N ASN A 72 -3.05 0.81 -0.91
CA ASN A 72 -2.78 1.32 0.43
C ASN A 72 -1.28 1.16 0.75
N ILE A 73 -0.51 2.24 0.72
CA ILE A 73 0.96 2.13 0.78
C ILE A 73 1.47 1.96 2.22
N CYS A 74 2.16 0.83 2.48
CA CYS A 74 2.96 0.55 3.68
C CYS A 74 2.26 0.91 5.01
N TYR A 75 2.65 2.02 5.66
CA TYR A 75 2.17 2.43 6.97
C TYR A 75 0.67 2.76 7.03
N GLY A 76 0.03 2.97 5.87
CA GLY A 76 -1.42 3.01 5.80
C GLY A 76 -2.10 1.69 6.20
N ARG A 77 -1.34 0.57 6.34
CA ARG A 77 -1.84 -0.70 6.89
C ARG A 77 -2.43 -0.56 8.30
N HIS A 78 -1.85 0.32 9.11
CA HIS A 78 -2.22 0.51 10.52
C HIS A 78 -3.48 1.37 10.72
N HIS A 79 -4.10 1.85 9.64
CA HIS A 79 -5.17 2.83 9.69
C HIS A 79 -6.46 2.23 9.10
N PRO A 80 -7.36 1.65 9.91
CA PRO A 80 -8.61 1.06 9.42
C PRO A 80 -9.47 2.02 8.59
N LEU A 81 -9.46 3.31 8.92
CA LEU A 81 -10.18 4.33 8.15
C LEU A 81 -9.61 4.54 6.74
N ASN A 82 -8.31 4.34 6.55
CA ASN A 82 -7.66 4.43 5.24
C ASN A 82 -8.10 3.26 4.34
N TRP A 83 -8.16 2.05 4.89
CA TRP A 83 -8.73 0.87 4.23
C TRP A 83 -10.21 1.07 3.87
N LEU A 84 -11.01 1.55 4.82
CA LEU A 84 -12.42 1.82 4.63
C LEU A 84 -12.66 2.83 3.52
N ALA A 85 -11.87 3.91 3.44
CA ALA A 85 -12.03 4.93 2.41
C ALA A 85 -11.85 4.38 0.98
N PHE A 86 -10.94 3.42 0.77
CA PHE A 86 -10.84 2.72 -0.52
C PHE A 86 -12.05 1.83 -0.79
N GLY A 87 -12.56 1.13 0.23
CA GLY A 87 -13.79 0.33 0.13
C GLY A 87 -15.02 1.19 -0.23
N LEU A 88 -15.20 2.34 0.44
CA LEU A 88 -16.28 3.29 0.14
C LEU A 88 -16.21 3.87 -1.27
N ASN A 89 -14.99 4.01 -1.82
CA ASN A 89 -14.78 4.44 -3.20
C ASN A 89 -14.94 3.29 -4.23
N GLY A 90 -15.30 2.09 -3.77
CA GLY A 90 -15.65 0.95 -4.64
C GLY A 90 -14.47 0.10 -5.07
N ALA A 91 -13.39 0.02 -4.26
CA ALA A 91 -12.29 -0.90 -4.53
C ALA A 91 -12.73 -2.37 -4.40
N GLU A 92 -12.34 -3.20 -5.37
CA GLU A 92 -12.53 -4.65 -5.36
C GLU A 92 -11.25 -5.39 -4.93
N ILE A 93 -10.09 -4.78 -5.21
CA ILE A 93 -8.77 -5.29 -4.82
C ILE A 93 -7.94 -4.13 -4.27
N VAL A 94 -7.39 -4.27 -3.08
CA VAL A 94 -6.48 -3.29 -2.49
C VAL A 94 -5.09 -3.90 -2.32
N PHE A 95 -4.12 -3.36 -3.04
CA PHE A 95 -2.71 -3.74 -2.89
C PHE A 95 -2.07 -2.97 -1.74
N ASN A 96 -1.23 -3.63 -0.96
CA ASN A 96 -0.49 -3.02 0.14
C ASN A 96 1.01 -3.30 0.03
N PRO A 97 1.72 -2.57 -0.86
CA PRO A 97 3.17 -2.63 -0.95
C PRO A 97 3.80 -2.00 0.28
N SER A 98 4.69 -2.74 0.94
CA SER A 98 5.29 -2.39 2.22
C SER A 98 6.77 -2.72 2.27
N ALA A 99 7.47 -2.03 3.16
CA ALA A 99 8.79 -2.39 3.63
C ALA A 99 8.75 -2.21 5.14
N THR A 100 8.58 -3.30 5.88
CA THR A 100 8.53 -3.27 7.33
C THR A 100 9.34 -4.41 7.92
N VAL A 101 9.92 -4.17 9.10
CA VAL A 101 10.79 -5.10 9.81
C VAL A 101 10.57 -5.03 11.31
N GLY A 102 11.13 -6.01 12.00
CA GLY A 102 11.26 -6.03 13.45
C GLY A 102 10.17 -6.83 14.15
N GLU A 103 10.53 -7.33 15.32
CA GLU A 103 9.74 -8.25 16.14
C GLU A 103 8.38 -7.68 16.57
N LEU A 104 8.26 -6.36 16.65
CA LEU A 104 6.98 -5.70 16.96
C LEU A 104 6.08 -5.57 15.73
N SER A 105 6.65 -5.53 14.53
CA SER A 105 5.93 -5.29 13.28
C SER A 105 5.34 -6.58 12.69
N GLU A 106 6.12 -7.67 12.78
CA GLU A 106 5.80 -8.99 12.23
C GLU A 106 4.47 -9.58 12.77
N PRO A 107 4.17 -9.54 14.08
CA PRO A 107 2.90 -10.07 14.60
C PRO A 107 1.66 -9.36 14.04
N MET A 108 1.77 -8.09 13.66
CA MET A 108 0.67 -7.33 13.08
C MET A 108 0.45 -7.63 11.60
N TRP A 109 1.49 -8.09 10.88
CA TRP A 109 1.46 -8.30 9.43
C TRP A 109 0.34 -9.24 8.96
N PRO A 110 0.14 -10.45 9.54
CA PRO A 110 -0.96 -11.31 9.15
C PRO A 110 -2.32 -10.88 9.71
N ILE A 111 -2.42 -9.79 10.48
CA ILE A 111 -3.67 -9.39 11.13
C ILE A 111 -4.35 -8.27 10.37
N GLU A 112 -3.63 -7.19 10.09
CA GLU A 112 -4.24 -5.93 9.64
C GLU A 112 -4.82 -6.03 8.23
N ALA A 113 -4.06 -6.63 7.31
CA ALA A 113 -4.49 -6.86 5.93
C ALA A 113 -5.70 -7.79 5.86
N ARG A 114 -5.70 -8.86 6.68
CA ARG A 114 -6.83 -9.80 6.78
C ARG A 114 -8.08 -9.12 7.33
N ASN A 115 -7.92 -8.35 8.40
CA ASN A 115 -9.01 -7.59 8.98
C ASN A 115 -9.59 -6.59 7.96
N ALA A 116 -8.72 -5.88 7.22
CA ALA A 116 -9.15 -4.96 6.17
C ALA A 116 -9.94 -5.67 5.06
N ALA A 117 -9.51 -6.86 4.63
CA ALA A 117 -10.24 -7.67 3.65
C ALA A 117 -11.64 -8.02 4.19
N ILE A 118 -11.72 -8.55 5.42
CA ILE A 118 -12.99 -8.98 6.05
C ILE A 118 -13.94 -7.79 6.25
N ALA A 119 -13.45 -6.71 6.86
CA ALA A 119 -14.27 -5.56 7.22
C ALA A 119 -14.86 -4.82 6.01
N ASN A 120 -14.15 -4.85 4.87
CA ASN A 120 -14.54 -4.11 3.67
C ASN A 120 -15.03 -5.00 2.52
N SER A 121 -15.03 -6.33 2.70
CA SER A 121 -15.50 -7.30 1.70
C SER A 121 -14.84 -7.16 0.32
N TYR A 122 -13.52 -6.97 0.30
CA TYR A 122 -12.69 -6.93 -0.92
C TYR A 122 -11.46 -7.83 -0.78
N PHE A 123 -10.68 -7.98 -1.85
CA PHE A 123 -9.39 -8.69 -1.82
C PHE A 123 -8.26 -7.79 -1.34
N VAL A 124 -7.32 -8.36 -0.58
CA VAL A 124 -6.08 -7.67 -0.18
C VAL A 124 -4.85 -8.44 -0.64
N GLY A 125 -3.95 -7.74 -1.33
CA GLY A 125 -2.63 -8.23 -1.66
C GLY A 125 -1.56 -7.46 -0.89
N SER A 126 -1.07 -8.02 0.22
CA SER A 126 0.01 -7.42 1.00
C SER A 126 1.36 -7.98 0.57
N ILE A 127 2.28 -7.08 0.23
CA ILE A 127 3.60 -7.41 -0.29
C ILE A 127 4.64 -6.71 0.58
N ASN A 128 5.55 -7.46 1.20
CA ASN A 128 6.66 -6.89 1.94
C ASN A 128 7.97 -7.04 1.16
N ARG A 129 8.90 -6.13 1.41
CA ARG A 129 10.30 -6.28 0.99
C ARG A 129 10.94 -7.46 1.73
N VAL A 130 11.87 -8.14 1.07
CA VAL A 130 12.63 -9.28 1.63
C VAL A 130 14.14 -9.01 1.56
N GLY A 131 14.91 -9.73 2.39
CA GLY A 131 16.37 -9.63 2.48
C GLY A 131 16.89 -8.45 3.32
N THR A 132 18.14 -8.52 3.74
CA THR A 132 18.78 -7.48 4.56
C THR A 132 19.56 -6.49 3.70
N GLU A 133 19.33 -5.20 3.93
CA GLU A 133 20.16 -4.12 3.40
C GLU A 133 21.14 -3.65 4.46
N LEU A 134 22.43 -3.73 4.14
CA LEU A 134 23.49 -3.22 5.01
C LEU A 134 23.69 -1.72 4.73
N LEU A 135 23.19 -0.88 5.63
CA LEU A 135 23.70 0.47 5.82
C LEU A 135 24.74 0.42 6.94
N TRP A 136 25.74 1.30 6.92
CA TRP A 136 26.93 1.27 7.81
C TRP A 136 26.65 1.24 9.32
N VAL A 137 25.39 1.29 9.74
CA VAL A 137 24.92 1.06 11.11
C VAL A 137 23.58 0.32 11.03
N TYR A 138 23.53 -0.92 11.52
CA TYR A 138 22.36 -1.82 11.68
C TYR A 138 21.90 -2.71 10.51
N SER A 139 21.64 -3.97 10.87
CA SER A 139 21.06 -5.01 10.02
C SER A 139 19.53 -4.94 10.11
N ILE A 140 18.88 -4.71 8.97
CA ILE A 140 17.42 -4.77 8.82
C ILE A 140 17.05 -6.22 8.46
N VAL A 141 16.28 -6.93 9.30
CA VAL A 141 15.83 -8.30 9.01
C VAL A 141 14.35 -8.28 8.64
N PRO A 142 13.98 -8.35 7.35
CA PRO A 142 12.61 -8.66 6.95
C PRO A 142 12.49 -10.16 6.77
N ASP A 143 11.74 -10.80 7.66
CA ASP A 143 11.06 -12.05 7.33
C ASP A 143 9.57 -11.74 7.33
N VAL A 144 9.00 -11.34 6.19
CA VAL A 144 7.61 -11.72 5.90
C VAL A 144 7.33 -11.77 4.40
N SER A 145 6.67 -12.85 4.00
CA SER A 145 6.25 -13.23 2.67
C SER A 145 4.99 -12.50 2.19
N LEU A 146 4.69 -12.67 0.89
CA LEU A 146 3.43 -12.27 0.25
C LEU A 146 2.24 -12.87 1.02
N ILE A 147 1.34 -12.02 1.50
CA ILE A 147 0.03 -12.45 1.99
C ILE A 147 -0.99 -12.09 0.92
N TRP A 148 -1.53 -13.11 0.26
CA TRP A 148 -2.70 -12.98 -0.59
C TRP A 148 -3.89 -13.49 0.19
N GLU A 149 -4.80 -12.59 0.57
CA GLU A 149 -6.01 -12.97 1.29
C GLU A 149 -7.25 -12.42 0.62
N ALA A 150 -8.15 -13.33 0.32
CA ALA A 150 -9.49 -13.04 -0.16
C ALA A 150 -10.45 -13.11 1.03
N ALA A 151 -11.10 -12.02 1.39
CA ALA A 151 -12.34 -12.13 2.14
C ALA A 151 -13.46 -12.49 1.15
N THR A 152 -13.62 -13.77 0.85
CA THR A 152 -14.92 -14.25 0.38
C THR A 152 -15.85 -14.29 1.57
N VAL A 153 -16.34 -13.13 2.00
CA VAL A 153 -17.65 -13.12 2.65
C VAL A 153 -18.60 -13.42 1.48
N HIS A 154 -19.01 -14.69 1.34
CA HIS A 154 -20.18 -14.97 0.51
C HIS A 154 -21.24 -13.95 0.94
N PRO A 155 -21.73 -13.08 0.04
CA PRO A 155 -22.90 -12.30 0.39
C PRO A 155 -23.94 -13.34 0.79
N PHE A 156 -24.43 -13.26 2.02
CA PHE A 156 -25.59 -14.04 2.42
C PHE A 156 -26.61 -13.92 1.29
N GLY A 157 -27.00 -15.08 0.76
CA GLY A 157 -27.64 -15.31 -0.54
C GLY A 157 -28.39 -14.15 -1.20
N ARG A 158 -28.15 -14.01 -2.50
CA ARG A 158 -29.24 -13.85 -3.45
C ARG A 158 -29.19 -14.99 -4.45
#